data_AF-A0A9P6HKM6-F1
#
_entry.id   AF-A0A9P6HKM6-F1
#
_cell.length_a   1.000
_cell.length_b   1.000
_cell.length_c   1.000
_cell.angle_alpha   90.00
_cell.angle_beta   90.00
_cell.angle_gamma   90.00
#
_symmetry.space_group_name_H-M   'P 1'
#
loop_
_entity.id
_entity.type
_entity.pdbx_description
1 polymer ?
#
loop_
_entity_poly.entity_id
_entity_poly.type
_entity_poly.pdbx_seq_one_letter_code
_entity_poly.pdbx_strand_id
1 'polypeptide(L)'
;MTAKMDVSSLFGQPPTSQRVKEYISSLSSLAHVGNDNKAQVKTYPGAVFINYYALGCSIEYRPTDGYKPPPNVQSIAELQTDSLALDKIDIYNFPRDEPRPPSIPSRQTEPPKFAKYPDLPLMITFSHEPKSVSVSAETIGKDFVAELGEPDRKGGGAGPYSINIWCEWTKEGVMVEFGDHARGPQAWDKGKDANWKVISFYPPLPPQPSSSSSK
;
A
#
# COMPACT_ATOMS: atom_id res chain seq x y z
N MET A 1 -12.34 -19.86 12.46
CA MET A 1 -12.71 -18.73 11.58
C MET A 1 -11.91 -17.54 12.06
N THR A 2 -10.84 -17.17 11.37
CA THR A 2 -10.03 -16.00 11.74
C THR A 2 -10.82 -14.78 11.32
N ALA A 3 -11.21 -13.94 12.27
CA ALA A 3 -11.82 -12.65 11.95
C ALA A 3 -10.81 -11.87 11.09
N LYS A 4 -11.22 -11.48 9.89
CA LYS A 4 -10.36 -10.74 8.97
C LYS A 4 -10.10 -9.36 9.60
N MET A 5 -8.84 -9.03 9.83
CA MET A 5 -8.51 -7.74 10.44
C MET A 5 -8.84 -6.61 9.48
N ASP A 6 -9.58 -5.62 9.98
CA ASP A 6 -9.85 -4.38 9.27
C ASP A 6 -8.61 -3.49 9.32
N VAL A 7 -7.95 -3.34 8.17
CA VAL A 7 -6.74 -2.53 8.01
C VAL A 7 -6.98 -1.07 8.44
N SER A 8 -8.20 -0.56 8.26
CA SER A 8 -8.53 0.82 8.64
C SER A 8 -8.41 1.06 10.15
N SER A 9 -8.65 0.02 10.96
CA SER A 9 -8.56 0.08 12.43
C SER A 9 -7.12 0.22 12.96
N LEU A 10 -6.12 0.09 12.08
CA LEU A 10 -4.69 0.22 12.41
C LEU A 10 -4.20 1.66 12.28
N PHE A 11 -4.89 2.52 11.54
CA PHE A 11 -4.45 3.91 11.34
C PHE A 11 -4.38 4.68 12.66
N GLY A 12 -3.36 5.53 12.78
CA GLY A 12 -3.05 6.29 13.99
C GLY A 12 -2.37 5.48 15.10
N GLN A 13 -2.30 4.15 15.00
CA GLN A 13 -1.67 3.33 16.03
C GLN A 13 -0.13 3.41 15.96
N PRO A 14 0.59 3.33 17.10
CA PRO A 14 2.05 3.25 17.10
C PRO A 14 2.53 1.84 16.70
N PRO A 15 3.81 1.67 16.28
CA PRO A 15 4.40 0.37 15.95
C PRO A 15 4.36 -0.63 17.12
N THR A 16 4.33 -0.14 18.35
CA THR A 16 4.30 -0.95 19.59
C THR A 16 2.91 -1.41 19.98
N SER A 17 1.86 -0.91 19.32
CA SER A 17 0.47 -1.26 19.64
C SER A 17 0.21 -2.76 19.45
N GLN A 18 -0.65 -3.30 20.31
CA GLN A 18 -1.01 -4.72 20.27
C GLN A 18 -1.68 -5.10 18.93
N ARG A 19 -2.54 -4.22 18.39
CA ARG A 19 -3.23 -4.45 17.11
C ARG A 19 -2.27 -4.58 15.93
N VAL A 20 -1.27 -3.70 15.83
CA VAL A 20 -0.26 -3.77 14.76
C VAL A 20 0.56 -5.06 14.89
N LYS A 21 0.96 -5.43 16.12
CA LYS A 21 1.69 -6.67 16.37
C LYS A 21 0.89 -7.92 15.97
N GLU A 22 -0.39 -7.96 16.33
CA GLU A 22 -1.30 -9.04 15.95
C GLU A 22 -1.47 -9.14 14.44
N TYR A 23 -1.63 -8.01 13.75
CA TYR A 23 -1.70 -7.95 12.29
C TYR A 23 -0.44 -8.50 11.62
N ILE A 24 0.75 -8.06 12.05
CA ILE A 24 2.01 -8.57 11.49
C ILE A 24 2.23 -10.05 11.83
N SER A 25 1.81 -10.49 13.02
CA SER A 25 1.89 -11.89 13.43
C SER A 25 0.97 -12.79 12.60
N SER A 26 -0.27 -12.35 12.34
CA SER A 26 -1.19 -13.10 11.46
C SER A 26 -0.65 -13.22 10.05
N LEU A 27 -0.08 -12.15 9.49
CA LEU A 27 0.57 -12.21 8.17
C LEU A 27 1.78 -13.14 8.14
N SER A 28 2.60 -13.11 9.18
CA SER A 28 3.78 -14.00 9.29
C SER A 28 3.35 -15.48 9.31
N SER A 29 2.27 -15.79 10.05
CA SER A 29 1.67 -17.13 10.07
C SER A 29 1.13 -17.54 8.70
N LEU A 30 0.44 -16.65 7.98
CA LEU A 30 -0.13 -16.95 6.65
C LEU A 30 0.94 -17.11 5.57
N ALA A 31 2.01 -16.30 5.62
CA ALA A 31 3.12 -16.39 4.68
C ALA A 31 4.10 -17.54 5.00
N HIS A 32 3.88 -18.27 6.11
CA HIS A 32 4.79 -19.30 6.63
C HIS A 32 6.24 -18.81 6.79
N VAL A 33 6.40 -17.51 7.09
CA VAL A 33 7.69 -16.92 7.44
C VAL A 33 7.78 -16.95 8.96
N GLY A 34 8.69 -17.75 9.49
CA GLY A 34 8.93 -17.82 10.93
C GLY A 34 9.57 -16.53 11.47
N ASN A 35 10.47 -16.67 12.44
CA ASN A 35 11.17 -15.54 13.04
C ASN A 35 12.09 -14.77 12.06
N ASP A 36 12.29 -15.29 10.84
CA ASP A 36 13.11 -14.68 9.79
C ASP A 36 12.44 -13.50 9.07
N ASN A 37 11.21 -13.14 9.45
CA ASN A 37 10.56 -11.92 8.97
C ASN A 37 11.23 -10.66 9.54
N LYS A 38 12.42 -10.35 9.04
CA LYS A 38 13.21 -9.20 9.48
C LYS A 38 12.66 -7.94 8.83
N ALA A 39 11.96 -7.13 9.64
CA ALA A 39 11.57 -5.79 9.25
C ALA A 39 12.79 -4.94 8.89
N GLN A 40 12.72 -4.21 7.77
CA GLN A 40 13.72 -3.19 7.42
C GLN A 40 13.16 -1.79 7.66
N VAL A 41 13.83 -1.03 8.53
CA VAL A 41 13.49 0.36 8.81
C VAL A 41 14.19 1.29 7.82
N LYS A 42 13.45 2.26 7.28
CA LYS A 42 13.99 3.42 6.55
C LYS A 42 13.39 4.69 7.14
N THR A 43 14.22 5.67 7.45
CA THR A 43 13.79 6.93 8.06
C THR A 43 14.01 8.11 7.13
N TYR A 44 13.04 9.01 7.16
CA TYR A 44 13.07 10.31 6.51
C TYR A 44 12.56 11.36 7.51
N PRO A 45 12.86 12.65 7.33
CA PRO A 45 12.45 13.69 8.29
C PRO A 45 10.94 13.72 8.59
N GLY A 46 10.09 13.30 7.65
CA GLY A 46 8.63 13.29 7.80
C GLY A 46 7.97 11.92 7.79
N ALA A 47 8.74 10.82 7.69
CA ALA A 47 8.17 9.49 7.55
C ALA A 47 9.14 8.39 8.03
N VAL A 48 8.60 7.33 8.59
CA VAL A 48 9.33 6.10 8.93
C VAL A 48 8.67 4.93 8.24
N PHE A 49 9.41 4.23 7.38
CA PHE A 49 8.95 3.03 6.70
C PHE A 49 9.47 1.79 7.42
N ILE A 50 8.56 0.88 7.74
CA ILE A 50 8.86 -0.45 8.25
C ILE A 50 8.45 -1.44 7.14
N ASN A 51 9.44 -1.95 6.42
CA ASN A 51 9.24 -2.81 5.26
C ASN A 51 9.28 -4.28 5.68
N TYR A 52 8.20 -5.01 5.43
CA TYR A 52 8.10 -6.46 5.64
C TYR A 52 8.12 -7.18 4.30
N TYR A 53 9.31 -7.24 3.71
CA TYR A 53 9.53 -7.79 2.37
C TYR A 53 8.94 -9.20 2.19
N ALA A 54 9.17 -10.10 3.14
CA ALA A 54 8.66 -11.47 3.06
C ALA A 54 7.13 -11.57 3.22
N LEU A 55 6.49 -10.56 3.83
CA LEU A 55 5.04 -10.47 3.98
C LEU A 55 4.35 -9.74 2.82
N GLY A 56 5.12 -9.15 1.91
CA GLY A 56 4.53 -8.36 0.83
C GLY A 56 3.80 -7.11 1.32
N CYS A 57 4.28 -6.46 2.38
CA CYS A 57 3.73 -5.18 2.82
C CYS A 57 4.80 -4.20 3.35
N SER A 58 4.50 -2.91 3.26
CA SER A 58 5.25 -1.82 3.89
C SER A 58 4.31 -0.98 4.74
N ILE A 59 4.75 -0.59 5.93
CA ILE A 59 3.98 0.27 6.83
C ILE A 59 4.73 1.58 7.00
N GLU A 60 4.07 2.67 6.67
CA GLU A 60 4.57 4.03 6.84
C GLU A 60 3.95 4.66 8.08
N TYR A 61 4.81 5.25 8.90
CA TYR A 61 4.45 6.00 10.09
C TYR A 61 4.84 7.46 9.92
N ARG A 62 3.92 8.34 10.29
CA ARG A 62 4.16 9.78 10.37
C ARG A 62 4.65 10.13 11.78
N PRO A 63 5.76 10.89 11.91
CA PRO A 63 6.18 11.46 13.19
C PRO A 63 5.13 12.41 13.76
N THR A 64 4.93 12.35 15.08
CA THR A 64 4.05 13.24 15.83
C THR A 64 4.85 14.09 16.82
N ASP A 65 4.23 15.14 17.34
CA ASP A 65 4.76 15.92 18.48
C ASP A 65 6.17 16.50 18.27
N GLY A 66 6.50 16.80 17.01
CA GLY A 66 7.80 17.37 16.63
C GLY A 66 8.95 16.37 16.59
N TYR A 67 8.68 15.08 16.75
CA TYR A 67 9.69 14.03 16.62
C TYR A 67 10.36 14.06 15.23
N LYS A 68 11.68 13.95 15.22
CA LYS A 68 12.50 13.88 14.02
C LYS A 68 13.24 12.55 14.03
N PRO A 69 12.79 11.55 13.25
CA PRO A 69 13.43 10.24 13.21
C PRO A 69 14.94 10.37 12.88
N PRO A 70 15.83 9.71 13.64
CA PRO A 70 17.25 9.70 13.32
C PRO A 70 17.51 9.13 11.92
N PRO A 71 18.51 9.62 11.18
CA PRO A 71 18.92 8.98 9.93
C PRO A 71 19.56 7.61 10.21
N ASN A 72 19.51 6.71 9.21
CA ASN A 72 20.22 5.42 9.20
C ASN A 72 19.81 4.43 10.32
N VAL A 73 18.61 4.56 10.89
CA VAL A 73 18.06 3.60 11.87
C VAL A 73 17.98 2.21 11.26
N GLN A 74 18.47 1.20 12.00
CA GLN A 74 18.49 -0.19 11.54
C GLN A 74 17.37 -1.04 12.13
N SER A 75 16.83 -0.64 13.29
CA SER A 75 15.82 -1.41 14.02
C SER A 75 14.73 -0.53 14.63
N ILE A 76 13.55 -1.13 14.87
CA ILE A 76 12.41 -0.42 15.49
C ILE A 76 12.74 0.03 16.91
N ALA A 77 13.62 -0.67 17.62
CA ALA A 77 14.02 -0.36 18.99
C ALA A 77 14.80 0.96 19.14
N GLU A 78 15.35 1.49 18.04
CA GLU A 78 16.06 2.78 18.00
C GLU A 78 15.09 3.97 17.81
N LEU A 79 13.79 3.72 17.60
CA LEU A 79 12.78 4.74 17.35
C LEU A 79 12.04 5.12 18.63
N GLN A 80 11.59 6.37 18.70
CA GLN A 80 10.58 6.80 19.69
C GLN A 80 9.20 6.39 19.17
N THR A 81 8.82 5.13 19.36
CA THR A 81 7.62 4.54 18.74
C THR A 81 6.31 5.19 19.17
N ASP A 82 6.26 5.78 20.37
CA ASP A 82 5.07 6.46 20.87
C ASP A 82 4.86 7.84 20.21
N SER A 83 5.87 8.36 19.51
CA SER A 83 5.81 9.57 18.69
C SER A 83 5.66 9.26 17.19
N LEU A 84 5.11 8.08 16.88
CA LEU A 84 4.85 7.61 15.53
C LEU A 84 3.38 7.16 15.43
N ALA A 85 2.70 7.60 14.39
CA ALA A 85 1.33 7.21 14.09
C ALA A 85 1.29 6.55 12.71
N LEU A 86 0.68 5.36 12.61
CA LEU A 86 0.53 4.66 11.34
C LEU A 86 -0.30 5.49 10.37
N ASP A 87 0.28 5.80 9.22
CA ASP A 87 -0.26 6.77 8.25
C ASP A 87 -0.60 6.10 6.92
N LYS A 88 0.16 5.07 6.51
CA LYS A 88 -0.10 4.37 5.26
C LYS A 88 0.35 2.90 5.32
N ILE A 89 -0.36 2.02 4.63
CA ILE A 89 0.01 0.62 4.43
C ILE A 89 0.02 0.33 2.93
N ASP A 90 1.16 -0.11 2.42
CA ASP A 90 1.31 -0.60 1.06
C ASP A 90 1.28 -2.13 1.06
N ILE A 91 0.43 -2.71 0.23
CA ILE A 91 0.27 -4.16 0.01
C ILE A 91 0.74 -4.48 -1.39
N TYR A 92 1.52 -5.55 -1.55
CA TYR A 92 2.17 -5.91 -2.81
C TYR A 92 1.65 -7.22 -3.41
N ASN A 93 1.50 -7.24 -4.73
CA ASN A 93 1.13 -8.40 -5.54
C ASN A 93 2.22 -8.70 -6.58
N PHE A 94 3.43 -8.97 -6.11
CA PHE A 94 4.50 -9.42 -6.99
C PHE A 94 4.55 -10.96 -7.01
N PRO A 95 4.35 -11.60 -8.17
CA PRO A 95 4.67 -13.01 -8.31
C PRO A 95 6.17 -13.22 -8.09
N ARG A 96 6.54 -14.21 -7.27
CA ARG A 96 7.95 -14.54 -6.99
C ARG A 96 8.73 -14.93 -8.25
N ASP A 97 8.03 -15.43 -9.28
CA ASP A 97 8.63 -16.19 -10.37
C ASP A 97 8.36 -15.61 -11.78
N GLU A 98 7.85 -14.37 -11.91
CA GLU A 98 7.65 -13.83 -13.26
C GLU A 98 8.99 -13.58 -13.96
N PRO A 99 9.22 -14.19 -15.14
CA PRO A 99 10.42 -13.94 -15.92
C PRO A 99 10.45 -12.46 -16.33
N ARG A 100 11.55 -11.78 -16.04
CA ARG A 100 11.76 -10.41 -16.51
C ARG A 100 11.65 -10.39 -18.04
N PRO A 101 10.81 -9.52 -18.65
CA PRO A 101 10.77 -9.39 -20.10
C PRO A 101 12.15 -8.94 -20.61
N PRO A 102 12.67 -9.56 -21.68
CA PRO A 102 14.07 -9.40 -22.12
C PRO A 102 14.42 -8.03 -22.73
N SER A 103 13.49 -7.07 -22.77
CA SER A 103 13.59 -5.86 -23.61
C SER A 103 13.76 -4.53 -22.85
N ILE A 104 13.95 -4.52 -21.52
CA ILE A 104 14.18 -3.27 -20.78
C ILE A 104 15.68 -3.18 -20.38
N PRO A 105 16.41 -2.12 -20.80
CA PRO A 105 17.79 -1.90 -20.37
C PRO A 105 17.88 -1.93 -18.84
N SER A 106 18.78 -2.78 -18.36
CA SER A 106 18.99 -3.12 -16.96
C SER A 106 19.43 -1.91 -16.13
N ARG A 107 18.47 -1.30 -15.41
CA ARG A 107 18.81 -0.45 -14.24
C ARG A 107 17.90 -0.59 -13.02
N GLN A 108 16.83 -1.38 -13.10
CA GLN A 108 16.27 -2.03 -11.91
C GLN A 108 17.05 -3.32 -11.68
N THR A 109 18.20 -3.24 -11.02
CA THR A 109 19.11 -4.38 -10.78
C THR A 109 18.72 -5.27 -9.61
N GLU A 110 17.53 -5.08 -9.02
CA GLU A 110 17.06 -5.97 -7.95
C GLU A 110 15.66 -6.50 -8.29
N PRO A 111 15.39 -7.79 -8.02
CA PRO A 111 14.02 -8.31 -8.06
C PRO A 111 13.13 -7.47 -7.14
N PRO A 112 11.79 -7.45 -7.37
CA PRO A 112 10.89 -6.84 -6.40
C PRO A 112 11.16 -7.45 -5.03
N LYS A 113 11.64 -6.63 -4.09
CA LYS A 113 12.03 -7.10 -2.76
C LYS A 113 10.85 -7.69 -2.00
N PHE A 114 9.64 -7.27 -2.34
CA PHE A 114 8.42 -7.69 -1.68
C PHE A 114 7.86 -8.97 -2.31
N ALA A 115 7.50 -9.92 -1.46
CA ALA A 115 6.70 -11.08 -1.83
C ALA A 115 5.25 -10.68 -2.15
N LYS A 116 4.47 -11.64 -2.66
CA LYS A 116 3.00 -11.52 -2.72
C LYS A 116 2.43 -11.49 -1.30
N TYR A 117 1.48 -10.59 -1.07
CA TYR A 117 0.75 -10.50 0.19
C TYR A 117 -0.02 -11.80 0.47
N PRO A 118 0.11 -12.38 1.69
CA PRO A 118 -0.37 -13.73 1.96
C PRO A 118 -1.88 -13.81 2.25
N ASP A 119 -2.53 -12.71 2.63
CA ASP A 119 -3.96 -12.68 2.98
C ASP A 119 -4.85 -12.25 1.79
N LEU A 120 -4.65 -12.90 0.64
CA LEU A 120 -5.49 -12.72 -0.55
C LEU A 120 -6.53 -13.86 -0.65
N PRO A 121 -7.77 -13.58 -1.11
CA PRO A 121 -8.28 -12.27 -1.55
C PRO A 121 -8.47 -11.30 -0.39
N LEU A 122 -8.16 -10.02 -0.59
CA LEU A 122 -8.31 -8.93 0.38
C LEU A 122 -9.75 -8.40 0.33
N MET A 123 -10.37 -8.17 1.49
CA MET A 123 -11.70 -7.53 1.55
C MET A 123 -11.48 -6.07 1.92
N ILE A 124 -11.81 -5.17 1.02
CA ILE A 124 -11.79 -3.73 1.29
C ILE A 124 -13.20 -3.33 1.68
N THR A 125 -13.37 -2.79 2.88
CA THR A 125 -14.66 -2.26 3.36
C THR A 125 -14.58 -0.74 3.35
N PHE A 126 -15.58 -0.12 2.75
CA PHE A 126 -15.62 1.32 2.55
C PHE A 126 -16.40 2.00 3.66
N SER A 127 -15.93 3.18 4.06
CA SER A 127 -16.49 3.86 5.24
C SER A 127 -17.80 4.58 4.95
N HIS A 128 -18.04 4.92 3.67
CA HIS A 128 -19.20 5.71 3.25
C HIS A 128 -20.36 4.89 2.68
N GLU A 129 -20.12 3.62 2.31
CA GLU A 129 -21.15 2.71 1.83
C GLU A 129 -20.92 1.31 2.41
N PRO A 130 -21.97 0.51 2.69
CA PRO A 130 -21.85 -0.88 3.10
C PRO A 130 -21.40 -1.79 1.95
N LYS A 131 -20.58 -1.26 1.03
CA LYS A 131 -20.00 -1.97 -0.08
C LYS A 131 -18.65 -2.54 0.36
N SER A 132 -18.44 -3.81 0.07
CA SER A 132 -17.16 -4.47 0.28
C SER A 132 -16.68 -5.05 -1.03
N VAL A 133 -15.40 -4.84 -1.35
CA VAL A 133 -14.80 -5.33 -2.59
C VAL A 133 -13.79 -6.43 -2.26
N SER A 134 -13.95 -7.57 -2.93
CA SER A 134 -13.02 -8.69 -2.84
C SER A 134 -11.96 -8.54 -3.91
N VAL A 135 -10.71 -8.36 -3.50
CA VAL A 135 -9.56 -8.15 -4.38
C VAL A 135 -8.67 -9.38 -4.32
N SER A 136 -8.64 -10.17 -5.39
CA SER A 136 -7.69 -11.29 -5.55
C SER A 136 -6.40 -10.82 -6.22
N ALA A 137 -5.40 -11.70 -6.36
CA ALA A 137 -4.18 -11.39 -7.10
C ALA A 137 -4.44 -11.16 -8.61
N GLU A 138 -5.56 -11.68 -9.11
CA GLU A 138 -5.99 -11.65 -10.50
C GLU A 138 -6.85 -10.42 -10.83
N THR A 139 -7.28 -9.66 -9.82
CA THR A 139 -8.08 -8.45 -10.01
C THR A 139 -7.32 -7.44 -10.89
N ILE A 140 -8.02 -6.87 -11.88
CA ILE A 140 -7.45 -5.91 -12.82
C ILE A 140 -8.05 -4.52 -12.64
N GLY A 141 -7.45 -3.49 -13.24
CA GLY A 141 -7.86 -2.10 -13.06
C GLY A 141 -9.33 -1.81 -13.36
N LYS A 142 -9.92 -2.41 -14.41
CA LYS A 142 -11.34 -2.21 -14.71
C LYS A 142 -12.27 -2.80 -13.66
N ASP A 143 -11.85 -3.85 -12.94
CA ASP A 143 -12.64 -4.45 -11.86
C ASP A 143 -12.75 -3.47 -10.69
N PHE A 144 -11.63 -2.79 -10.35
CA PHE A 144 -11.65 -1.73 -9.35
C PHE A 144 -12.59 -0.60 -9.75
N VAL A 145 -12.59 -0.16 -11.01
CA VAL A 145 -13.52 0.91 -11.45
C VAL A 145 -14.97 0.44 -11.48
N ALA A 146 -15.23 -0.81 -11.89
CA ALA A 146 -16.58 -1.38 -11.85
C ALA A 146 -17.13 -1.44 -10.42
N GLU A 147 -16.26 -1.69 -9.44
CA GLU A 147 -16.66 -1.83 -8.04
C GLU A 147 -16.60 -0.53 -7.23
N LEU A 148 -15.65 0.36 -7.49
CA LEU A 148 -15.43 1.59 -6.73
C LEU A 148 -15.95 2.85 -7.43
N GLY A 149 -16.42 2.71 -8.67
CA GLY A 149 -16.74 3.85 -9.52
C GLY A 149 -15.50 4.55 -10.06
N GLU A 150 -15.71 5.72 -10.67
CA GLU A 150 -14.61 6.52 -11.22
C GLU A 150 -13.69 7.03 -10.09
N PRO A 151 -12.36 6.88 -10.25
CA PRO A 151 -11.41 7.39 -9.26
C PRO A 151 -11.39 8.93 -9.26
N ASP A 152 -11.17 9.53 -8.09
CA ASP A 152 -11.02 10.99 -7.95
C ASP A 152 -9.79 11.49 -8.72
N ARG A 153 -8.73 10.69 -8.73
CA ARG A 153 -7.48 11.00 -9.42
C ARG A 153 -6.96 9.75 -10.11
N LYS A 154 -6.38 9.94 -11.30
CA LYS A 154 -5.67 8.88 -12.03
C LYS A 154 -4.49 9.47 -12.76
N GLY A 155 -3.46 8.66 -12.92
CA GLY A 155 -2.25 9.10 -13.61
C GLY A 155 -1.48 7.93 -14.18
N GLY A 156 -0.50 8.26 -15.00
CA GLY A 156 0.47 7.32 -15.53
C GLY A 156 1.74 8.12 -15.77
N GLY A 157 2.77 7.83 -15.00
CA GLY A 157 4.00 8.57 -15.05
C GLY A 157 4.62 8.57 -16.45
N ALA A 158 5.21 9.70 -16.85
CA ALA A 158 5.98 9.83 -18.09
C ALA A 158 7.47 9.83 -17.75
N GLY A 159 8.09 8.65 -17.65
CA GLY A 159 9.53 8.53 -17.44
C GLY A 159 9.98 7.13 -17.02
N PRO A 160 11.30 6.88 -17.00
CA PRO A 160 11.87 5.60 -16.54
C PRO A 160 11.70 5.39 -15.02
N TYR A 161 11.54 6.46 -14.24
CA TYR A 161 11.44 6.46 -12.78
C TYR A 161 10.05 6.81 -12.25
N SER A 162 9.08 6.94 -13.15
CA SER A 162 7.75 7.36 -12.78
C SER A 162 6.90 6.14 -12.41
N ILE A 163 5.96 6.33 -11.49
CA ILE A 163 4.95 5.33 -11.17
C ILE A 163 4.22 4.87 -12.44
N ASN A 164 3.82 3.59 -12.45
CA ASN A 164 3.01 3.02 -13.52
C ASN A 164 1.60 3.65 -13.51
N ILE A 165 0.62 3.04 -14.17
CA ILE A 165 -0.75 3.55 -14.05
C ILE A 165 -1.18 3.43 -12.60
N TRP A 166 -1.82 4.47 -12.09
CA TRP A 166 -2.45 4.45 -10.79
C TRP A 166 -3.83 5.10 -10.83
N CYS A 167 -4.69 4.65 -9.94
CA CYS A 167 -6.00 5.23 -9.65
C CYS A 167 -6.12 5.43 -8.15
N GLU A 168 -6.77 6.52 -7.74
CA GLU A 168 -6.91 6.92 -6.35
C GLU A 168 -8.37 7.30 -6.06
N TRP A 169 -8.94 6.64 -5.05
CA TRP A 169 -10.24 6.92 -4.46
C TRP A 169 -9.99 7.54 -3.08
N THR A 170 -9.81 8.86 -3.07
CA THR A 170 -9.36 9.64 -1.92
C THR A 170 -10.34 9.60 -0.75
N LYS A 171 -11.64 9.52 -1.03
CA LYS A 171 -12.70 9.36 -0.03
C LYS A 171 -12.66 8.01 0.66
N GLU A 172 -12.12 7.01 -0.03
CA GLU A 172 -11.99 5.66 0.50
C GLU A 172 -10.62 5.39 1.11
N GLY A 173 -9.68 6.32 0.96
CA GLY A 173 -8.32 6.13 1.45
C GLY A 173 -7.55 5.05 0.68
N VAL A 174 -7.87 4.84 -0.61
CA VAL A 174 -7.28 3.77 -1.43
C VAL A 174 -6.61 4.34 -2.67
N MET A 175 -5.39 3.90 -2.94
CA MET A 175 -4.71 4.08 -4.22
C MET A 175 -4.23 2.72 -4.74
N VAL A 176 -4.38 2.47 -6.03
CA VAL A 176 -3.98 1.21 -6.67
C VAL A 176 -3.06 1.49 -7.85
N GLU A 177 -1.93 0.80 -7.90
CA GLU A 177 -0.99 0.81 -9.02
C GLU A 177 -1.11 -0.46 -9.86
N PHE A 178 -1.04 -0.34 -11.20
CA PHE A 178 -1.27 -1.43 -12.16
C PHE A 178 -0.13 -1.59 -13.16
N GLY A 179 0.21 -2.84 -13.49
CA GLY A 179 1.07 -3.22 -14.62
C GLY A 179 2.48 -2.60 -14.65
N ASP A 180 3.29 -2.93 -15.66
CA ASP A 180 4.66 -2.38 -15.86
C ASP A 180 4.83 -1.54 -17.13
N HIS A 181 3.86 -1.61 -18.05
CA HIS A 181 4.09 -1.31 -19.46
C HIS A 181 3.29 -0.14 -20.02
N ALA A 182 2.29 0.33 -19.29
CA ALA A 182 1.44 1.43 -19.75
C ALA A 182 1.88 2.74 -19.07
N ARG A 183 2.35 3.68 -19.89
CA ARG A 183 2.95 4.97 -19.48
C ARG A 183 2.50 6.08 -20.41
N GLY A 184 2.57 7.32 -19.93
CA GLY A 184 2.31 8.52 -20.73
C GLY A 184 0.82 8.75 -21.07
N PRO A 185 0.52 9.54 -22.12
CA PRO A 185 -0.86 9.78 -22.55
C PRO A 185 -1.58 8.46 -22.87
N GLN A 186 -2.85 8.35 -22.47
CA GLN A 186 -3.67 7.14 -22.61
C GLN A 186 -3.15 5.92 -21.83
N ALA A 187 -2.31 6.11 -20.80
CA ALA A 187 -1.82 5.01 -19.98
C ALA A 187 -2.99 4.17 -19.45
N TRP A 188 -4.03 4.80 -18.89
CA TRP A 188 -5.22 4.11 -18.41
C TRP A 188 -5.84 3.17 -19.45
N ASP A 189 -6.12 3.66 -20.66
CA ASP A 189 -6.78 2.86 -21.70
C ASP A 189 -5.95 1.63 -22.11
N LYS A 190 -4.63 1.71 -21.97
CA LYS A 190 -3.68 0.65 -22.32
C LYS A 190 -3.39 -0.33 -21.19
N GLY A 191 -3.69 0.00 -19.94
CA GLY A 191 -3.32 -0.86 -18.80
C GLY A 191 -4.41 -1.08 -17.75
N LYS A 192 -5.65 -0.65 -17.99
CA LYS A 192 -6.81 -1.03 -17.17
C LYS A 192 -7.06 -2.54 -17.11
N ASP A 193 -6.52 -3.31 -18.06
CA ASP A 193 -6.60 -4.78 -18.07
C ASP A 193 -5.39 -5.44 -17.38
N ALA A 194 -4.47 -4.67 -16.81
CA ALA A 194 -3.35 -5.22 -16.05
C ALA A 194 -3.73 -5.50 -14.60
N ASN A 195 -3.13 -6.55 -14.04
CA ASN A 195 -3.19 -6.84 -12.61
C ASN A 195 -2.64 -5.67 -11.79
N TRP A 196 -3.21 -5.47 -10.61
CA TRP A 196 -2.64 -4.57 -9.62
C TRP A 196 -1.30 -5.11 -9.09
N LYS A 197 -0.41 -4.19 -8.73
CA LYS A 197 0.90 -4.45 -8.13
C LYS A 197 1.01 -3.95 -6.72
N VAL A 198 0.45 -2.77 -6.47
CA VAL A 198 0.46 -2.15 -5.15
C VAL A 198 -0.94 -1.64 -4.84
N ILE A 199 -1.43 -1.93 -3.64
CA ILE A 199 -2.58 -1.24 -3.07
C ILE A 199 -2.08 -0.48 -1.84
N SER A 200 -2.29 0.82 -1.85
CA SER A 200 -2.00 1.71 -0.74
C SER A 200 -3.29 2.04 0.00
N PHE A 201 -3.28 1.81 1.31
CA PHE A 201 -4.32 2.27 2.24
C PHE A 201 -3.79 3.43 3.06
N TYR A 202 -4.60 4.45 3.25
CA TYR A 202 -4.32 5.61 4.09
C TYR A 202 -5.62 6.11 4.74
N PRO A 203 -5.57 6.91 5.83
CA PRO A 203 -6.75 7.50 6.41
C PRO A 203 -7.57 8.25 5.35
N PRO A 204 -8.89 7.99 5.24
CA PRO A 204 -9.75 8.76 4.36
C PRO A 204 -9.57 10.26 4.59
N LEU A 205 -9.53 11.04 3.52
CA LEU A 205 -9.54 12.49 3.68
C LEU A 205 -10.83 12.89 4.40
N PRO A 206 -10.76 13.79 5.42
CA PRO A 206 -11.96 14.30 6.02
C PRO A 206 -12.84 14.93 4.92
N PRO A 207 -14.17 14.81 5.01
CA PRO A 207 -15.07 15.40 4.03
C PRO A 207 -14.74 16.89 3.91
N GLN A 208 -14.42 17.33 2.70
CA GLN A 208 -14.22 18.76 2.44
C GLN A 208 -15.51 19.48 2.84
N PRO A 209 -15.42 20.61 3.59
CA PRO A 209 -16.61 21.39 3.91
C PRO A 209 -17.27 21.74 2.57
N SER A 210 -18.53 21.34 2.41
CA SER A 210 -19.30 21.65 1.20
C SER A 210 -19.19 23.14 0.96
N SER A 211 -18.61 23.55 -0.16
CA SER A 211 -18.68 24.94 -0.58
C SER A 211 -20.15 25.24 -0.86
N SER A 212 -20.86 25.71 0.16
CA SER A 212 -22.15 26.34 -0.02
C SER A 212 -21.88 27.55 -0.91
N SER A 213 -22.15 27.39 -2.20
CA SER A 213 -22.21 28.49 -3.15
C SER A 213 -23.32 29.43 -2.68
N SER A 214 -22.94 30.39 -1.83
CA SER A 214 -23.73 31.59 -1.62
C SER A 214 -23.44 32.51 -2.79
N LYS A 215 -24.31 32.47 -3.79
CA LYS A 215 -24.90 33.65 -4.45
C LYS A 215 -25.85 33.21 -5.56
#